data_AF-A0A8T7C3V0-F1
#
_entry.id   AF-A0A8T7C3V0-F1
#
_cell.length_a   1.000
_cell.length_b   1.000
_cell.length_c   1.000
_cell.angle_alpha   90.00
_cell.angle_beta   90.00
_cell.angle_gamma   90.00
#
_symmetry.space_group_name_H-M   'P 1'
#
loop_
_entity.id
_entity.type
_entity.pdbx_description
1 polymer ?
#
loop_
_entity_poly.entity_id
_entity_poly.type
_entity_poly.pdbx_seq_one_letter_code
_entity_poly.pdbx_strand_id
1 'polypeptide(L)'
;MQASWQGGLMSSKHFLQALMVVTSCLVAGAGSGEALPPPATDQDFYFDGRPDSGKVALGKLLFSDKVLSGNRNISCASCHHALAFTGDGLALPVGEGGAGLGVTRDTGNGAHAVHERVPRNAPPIFNLGAREFRVLFHDGRVEVDVNAPGGFRSPAGADLPDGLDNVLAVQAMFPVTSATEMAGQPGENAIADAAAAGDLAGPKGVWQLLARRLRAIPGYQKRFVEVYGLSGPEEISFVHAANALAAFEAVAWRADNSPFDRYLRGEKQALSKAQKRGMRVFYSARKGNCAACHSGTWQTDHSFRATAMVQVGPGKGDGASGHEDFGREKVSGARNDRYRFRVPTLRNVALTAPYGHAGAFDSLQAVVRHHLDAAWSVENYDRDQLRLPSRKDLDALDFIVMDDDQARAGIRRANELSPVKLTDAEFADLLDFLHALTDPASLDLRADVPLAVPSGIPLAE
;
A
#
# COMPACT_ATOMS: atom_id res chain seq x y z
N MET A 1 -75.03 31.24 -6.41
CA MET A 1 -76.48 30.95 -6.34
C MET A 1 -76.65 29.44 -6.26
N GLN A 2 -77.56 29.00 -5.39
CA GLN A 2 -78.14 27.66 -5.12
C GLN A 2 -78.09 26.68 -6.31
N ALA A 3 -77.98 25.35 -6.22
CA ALA A 3 -78.49 24.31 -5.31
C ALA A 3 -77.65 23.02 -5.59
N SER A 4 -77.27 22.10 -4.71
CA SER A 4 -77.93 21.37 -3.61
C SER A 4 -78.84 20.19 -4.06
N TRP A 5 -78.42 18.96 -3.68
CA TRP A 5 -79.17 17.69 -3.44
C TRP A 5 -79.70 16.91 -4.66
N GLN A 6 -79.83 15.57 -4.68
CA GLN A 6 -79.28 14.40 -3.97
C GLN A 6 -79.87 13.16 -4.69
N GLY A 7 -79.20 12.01 -4.62
CA GLY A 7 -79.78 10.69 -4.88
C GLY A 7 -78.75 9.78 -5.56
N GLY A 8 -78.42 8.58 -5.08
CA GLY A 8 -78.93 7.82 -3.95
C GLY A 8 -78.01 6.60 -3.69
N LEU A 9 -78.18 6.08 -2.48
CA LEU A 9 -77.65 4.90 -1.82
C LEU A 9 -77.06 3.77 -2.70
N MET A 10 -75.94 3.19 -2.23
CA MET A 10 -75.91 1.77 -1.86
C MET A 10 -74.71 1.39 -0.96
N SER A 11 -75.07 1.04 0.28
CA SER A 11 -74.56 -0.06 1.12
C SER A 11 -73.06 -0.27 1.35
N SER A 12 -72.68 0.05 2.59
CA SER A 12 -71.47 -0.35 3.31
C SER A 12 -71.37 -1.87 3.54
N LYS A 13 -70.23 -2.46 3.19
CA LYS A 13 -69.68 -3.64 3.89
C LYS A 13 -68.18 -3.46 4.11
N HIS A 14 -67.81 -3.42 5.39
CA HIS A 14 -66.46 -3.31 5.91
C HIS A 14 -65.62 -4.54 5.57
N PHE A 15 -64.41 -4.33 5.06
CA PHE A 15 -63.35 -5.33 5.05
C PHE A 15 -62.42 -5.08 6.24
N LEU A 16 -62.28 -6.09 7.09
CA LEU A 16 -61.27 -6.15 8.14
C LEU A 16 -59.88 -6.19 7.50
N GLN A 17 -58.95 -5.35 7.99
CA GLN A 17 -57.52 -5.61 7.90
C GLN A 17 -56.98 -5.77 9.33
N ALA A 18 -56.44 -6.97 9.59
CA ALA A 18 -55.77 -7.33 10.82
C ALA A 18 -54.40 -6.65 10.87
N LEU A 19 -54.17 -5.87 11.94
CA LEU A 19 -52.88 -5.29 12.26
C LEU A 19 -52.09 -6.35 13.07
N MET A 20 -51.16 -7.07 12.43
CA MET A 20 -50.18 -7.89 13.13
C MET A 20 -49.10 -6.97 13.73
N VAL A 21 -49.19 -6.73 15.03
CA VAL A 21 -48.08 -6.17 15.81
C VAL A 21 -47.09 -7.30 16.08
N VAL A 22 -45.97 -7.31 15.37
CA VAL A 22 -44.83 -8.17 15.69
C VAL A 22 -44.02 -7.46 16.77
N THR A 23 -44.23 -7.85 18.03
CA THR A 23 -43.38 -7.44 19.15
C THR A 23 -42.10 -8.27 19.09
N SER A 24 -41.05 -7.75 18.45
CA SER A 24 -39.71 -8.34 18.53
C SER A 24 -39.16 -8.13 19.94
N CYS A 25 -39.16 -9.19 20.76
CA CYS A 25 -38.39 -9.25 21.98
C CYS A 25 -36.89 -9.14 21.64
N LEU A 26 -36.30 -7.96 21.89
CA LEU A 26 -34.85 -7.80 22.00
C LEU A 26 -34.36 -8.59 23.21
N VAL A 27 -33.83 -9.78 22.96
CA VAL A 27 -32.92 -10.42 23.92
C VAL A 27 -31.58 -9.71 23.75
N ALA A 28 -31.33 -8.72 24.60
CA ALA A 28 -30.01 -8.16 24.81
C ALA A 28 -29.12 -9.25 25.43
N GLY A 29 -28.46 -10.04 24.59
CA GLY A 29 -27.38 -10.92 24.99
C GLY A 29 -26.16 -10.07 25.31
N ALA A 30 -25.88 -9.87 26.60
CA ALA A 30 -24.60 -9.38 27.08
C ALA A 30 -23.50 -10.43 26.80
N GLY A 31 -22.94 -10.39 25.61
CA GLY A 31 -21.69 -11.07 25.25
C GLY A 31 -20.64 -10.02 24.93
N SER A 32 -19.83 -9.64 25.91
CA SER A 32 -18.67 -8.75 25.74
C SER A 32 -17.49 -9.53 25.14
N GLY A 33 -17.66 -10.01 23.91
CA GLY A 33 -16.57 -10.47 23.06
C GLY A 33 -16.47 -9.52 21.87
N GLU A 34 -15.37 -8.80 21.72
CA GLU A 34 -15.09 -8.07 20.48
C GLU A 34 -15.14 -9.05 19.30
N ALA A 35 -15.98 -8.75 18.31
CA ALA A 35 -16.22 -9.64 17.18
C ALA A 35 -14.94 -9.73 16.33
N LEU A 36 -14.40 -10.94 16.21
CA LEU A 36 -13.29 -11.21 15.28
C LEU A 36 -13.77 -11.07 13.83
N PRO A 37 -12.88 -10.69 12.89
CA PRO A 37 -13.24 -10.55 11.49
C PRO A 37 -13.62 -11.91 10.86
N PRO A 38 -14.37 -11.90 9.75
CA PRO A 38 -14.57 -13.11 8.97
C PRO A 38 -13.23 -13.58 8.36
N PRO A 39 -13.08 -14.90 8.08
CA PRO A 39 -11.94 -15.39 7.32
C PRO A 39 -12.00 -14.87 5.87
N ALA A 40 -10.84 -14.60 5.28
CA ALA A 40 -10.73 -14.26 3.87
C ALA A 40 -11.18 -15.42 2.97
N THR A 41 -11.75 -15.07 1.82
CA THR A 41 -12.25 -15.96 0.78
C THR A 41 -11.81 -15.48 -0.60
N ASP A 42 -11.93 -16.35 -1.61
CA ASP A 42 -11.65 -15.99 -3.00
C ASP A 42 -12.45 -14.75 -3.47
N GLN A 43 -13.69 -14.58 -2.98
CA GLN A 43 -14.57 -13.46 -3.38
C GLN A 43 -14.07 -12.10 -2.89
N ASP A 44 -13.21 -12.07 -1.87
CA ASP A 44 -12.61 -10.83 -1.37
C ASP A 44 -11.59 -10.25 -2.35
N PHE A 45 -11.14 -11.03 -3.35
CA PHE A 45 -10.16 -10.62 -4.35
C PHE A 45 -10.79 -10.30 -5.70
N TYR A 46 -10.14 -9.43 -6.47
CA TYR A 46 -10.51 -9.22 -7.88
C TYR A 46 -10.45 -10.55 -8.64
N PHE A 47 -11.39 -10.74 -9.57
CA PHE A 47 -11.53 -11.98 -10.36
C PHE A 47 -11.63 -13.26 -9.50
N ASP A 48 -12.20 -13.12 -8.30
CA ASP A 48 -12.32 -14.18 -7.30
C ASP A 48 -10.98 -14.88 -7.01
N GLY A 49 -9.91 -14.08 -6.97
CA GLY A 49 -8.54 -14.54 -6.72
C GLY A 49 -7.89 -15.24 -7.92
N ARG A 50 -8.51 -15.18 -9.11
CA ARG A 50 -8.08 -15.89 -10.32
C ARG A 50 -8.07 -14.95 -11.54
N PRO A 51 -7.20 -13.93 -11.57
CA PRO A 51 -7.00 -13.13 -12.76
C PRO A 51 -6.47 -13.99 -13.92
N ASP A 52 -6.52 -13.44 -15.13
CA ASP A 52 -6.02 -14.12 -16.34
C ASP A 52 -4.56 -14.57 -16.16
N SER A 53 -4.32 -15.87 -16.34
CA SER A 53 -2.99 -16.47 -16.13
C SER A 53 -1.91 -15.94 -17.08
N GLY A 54 -2.30 -15.51 -18.28
CA GLY A 54 -1.42 -14.85 -19.24
C GLY A 54 -0.99 -13.47 -18.76
N LYS A 55 -1.93 -12.67 -18.21
CA LYS A 55 -1.62 -11.39 -17.55
C LYS A 55 -0.68 -11.58 -16.36
N VAL A 56 -0.93 -12.58 -15.50
CA VAL A 56 -0.06 -12.91 -14.35
C VAL A 56 1.35 -13.25 -14.82
N ALA A 57 1.49 -14.13 -15.83
CA ALA A 57 2.80 -14.54 -16.34
C ALA A 57 3.55 -13.37 -17.00
N LEU A 58 2.84 -12.49 -17.72
CA LEU A 58 3.42 -11.28 -18.31
C LEU A 58 3.84 -10.27 -17.23
N GLY A 59 3.01 -10.07 -16.22
CA GLY A 59 3.29 -9.20 -15.07
C GLY A 59 4.54 -9.61 -14.32
N LYS A 60 4.70 -10.91 -14.04
CA LYS A 60 5.91 -11.47 -13.41
C LYS A 60 7.19 -11.08 -14.14
N LEU A 61 7.17 -11.12 -15.47
CA LEU A 61 8.31 -10.73 -16.30
C LEU A 61 8.53 -9.21 -16.21
N LEU A 62 7.50 -8.40 -16.42
CA LEU A 62 7.57 -6.94 -16.37
C LEU A 62 8.05 -6.41 -15.01
N PHE A 63 7.58 -7.02 -13.92
CA PHE A 63 7.92 -6.62 -12.55
C PHE A 63 9.43 -6.71 -12.28
N SER A 64 10.09 -7.68 -12.91
CA SER A 64 11.53 -7.92 -12.76
C SER A 64 12.38 -7.26 -13.84
N ASP A 65 11.77 -6.81 -14.95
CA ASP A 65 12.49 -6.29 -16.11
C ASP A 65 12.81 -4.80 -15.95
N LYS A 66 14.10 -4.47 -15.95
CA LYS A 66 14.60 -3.10 -15.85
C LYS A 66 14.26 -2.25 -17.09
N VAL A 67 13.73 -2.85 -18.15
CA VAL A 67 13.29 -2.13 -19.36
C VAL A 67 12.32 -0.97 -19.07
N LEU A 68 11.58 -1.04 -17.96
CA LEU A 68 10.58 -0.05 -17.56
C LEU A 68 11.16 1.21 -16.87
N SER A 69 12.45 1.23 -16.51
CA SER A 69 13.11 2.43 -16.00
C SER A 69 13.80 3.22 -17.10
N GLY A 70 13.98 4.53 -16.91
CA GLY A 70 14.59 5.44 -17.87
C GLY A 70 15.94 4.92 -18.38
N ASN A 71 16.87 4.72 -17.45
CA ASN A 71 18.24 4.27 -17.68
C ASN A 71 18.42 2.74 -17.67
N ARG A 72 17.33 1.97 -17.52
CA ARG A 72 17.32 0.50 -17.57
C ARG A 72 18.19 -0.20 -16.52
N ASN A 73 18.35 0.43 -15.36
CA ASN A 73 19.15 -0.07 -14.24
C ASN A 73 18.29 -0.57 -13.05
N ILE A 74 17.02 -0.17 -12.99
CA ILE A 74 16.10 -0.50 -11.90
C ILE A 74 14.76 -1.06 -12.39
N SER A 75 14.14 -1.93 -11.60
CA SER A 75 12.81 -2.52 -11.83
C SER A 75 11.97 -2.49 -10.54
N CYS A 76 10.68 -2.85 -10.63
CA CYS A 76 9.82 -2.97 -9.44
C CYS A 76 10.45 -3.93 -8.40
N ALA A 77 11.00 -5.04 -8.88
CA ALA A 77 11.71 -6.04 -8.08
C ALA A 77 13.02 -5.55 -7.46
N SER A 78 13.46 -4.31 -7.70
CA SER A 78 14.64 -3.75 -7.02
C SER A 78 14.30 -3.20 -5.64
N CYS A 79 13.11 -2.61 -5.48
CA CYS A 79 12.61 -2.06 -4.21
C CYS A 79 11.53 -2.95 -3.57
N HIS A 80 10.94 -3.87 -4.32
CA HIS A 80 9.90 -4.79 -3.85
C HIS A 80 10.32 -6.24 -4.13
N HIS A 81 11.33 -6.72 -3.41
CA HIS A 81 12.00 -7.97 -3.79
C HIS A 81 11.66 -9.14 -2.86
N ALA A 82 11.68 -10.34 -3.43
CA ALA A 82 11.36 -11.59 -2.72
C ALA A 82 12.20 -11.80 -1.45
N LEU A 83 13.48 -11.39 -1.47
CA LEU A 83 14.40 -11.56 -0.32
C LEU A 83 14.13 -10.62 0.87
N ALA A 84 13.33 -9.56 0.69
CA ALA A 84 12.89 -8.65 1.74
C ALA A 84 11.36 -8.62 1.84
N PHE A 85 10.73 -9.77 1.55
CA PHE A 85 9.29 -9.97 1.73
C PHE A 85 8.45 -8.89 1.02
N THR A 86 8.82 -8.60 -0.23
CA THR A 86 8.16 -7.62 -1.12
C THR A 86 8.32 -6.14 -0.72
N GLY A 87 9.10 -5.86 0.33
CA GLY A 87 9.65 -4.53 0.60
C GLY A 87 11.09 -4.41 0.10
N ASP A 88 11.74 -3.31 0.50
CA ASP A 88 13.15 -3.02 0.19
C ASP A 88 14.08 -3.52 1.31
N GLY A 89 13.65 -3.46 2.58
CA GLY A 89 14.51 -3.75 3.73
C GLY A 89 15.43 -2.59 4.14
N LEU A 90 15.52 -1.53 3.33
CA LEU A 90 16.01 -0.22 3.74
C LEU A 90 14.88 0.65 4.32
N ALA A 91 15.25 1.61 5.17
CA ALA A 91 14.31 2.62 5.67
C ALA A 91 13.73 3.44 4.52
N LEU A 92 14.62 3.97 3.68
CA LEU A 92 14.30 4.72 2.47
C LEU A 92 15.03 4.06 1.29
N PRO A 93 14.30 3.56 0.29
CA PRO A 93 14.89 3.02 -0.93
C PRO A 93 15.81 4.02 -1.62
N VAL A 94 16.78 3.48 -2.34
CA VAL A 94 17.57 4.21 -3.33
C VAL A 94 17.12 3.77 -4.71
N GLY A 95 16.65 4.70 -5.54
CA GLY A 95 16.07 4.38 -6.84
C GLY A 95 17.10 4.37 -7.95
N GLU A 96 16.77 5.05 -9.05
CA GLU A 96 17.64 5.23 -10.20
C GLU A 96 19.06 5.66 -9.76
N GLY A 97 20.07 4.97 -10.32
CA GLY A 97 21.48 5.15 -9.98
C GLY A 97 22.01 4.25 -8.87
N GLY A 98 21.14 3.60 -8.09
CA GLY A 98 21.53 2.66 -7.04
C GLY A 98 21.81 1.25 -7.55
N ALA A 99 22.77 0.56 -6.92
CA ALA A 99 23.13 -0.83 -7.21
C ALA A 99 22.77 -1.76 -6.04
N GLY A 100 22.77 -3.08 -6.29
CA GLY A 100 22.52 -4.10 -5.25
C GLY A 100 21.04 -4.36 -4.93
N LEU A 101 20.78 -5.15 -3.88
CA LEU A 101 19.45 -5.51 -3.40
C LEU A 101 19.40 -5.51 -1.87
N GLY A 102 18.24 -5.16 -1.31
CA GLY A 102 18.04 -5.17 0.13
C GLY A 102 18.96 -4.24 0.90
N VAL A 103 19.35 -4.69 2.09
CA VAL A 103 20.33 -4.00 2.94
C VAL A 103 21.73 -3.88 2.31
N THR A 104 21.99 -4.52 1.18
CA THR A 104 23.25 -4.40 0.43
C THR A 104 23.21 -3.34 -0.67
N ARG A 105 22.06 -2.66 -0.87
CA ARG A 105 21.97 -1.58 -1.85
C ARG A 105 22.94 -0.46 -1.52
N ASP A 106 23.54 0.14 -2.55
CA ASP A 106 24.39 1.32 -2.43
C ASP A 106 23.85 2.52 -3.23
N THR A 107 24.48 3.68 -3.09
CA THR A 107 24.05 4.92 -3.73
C THR A 107 24.64 5.16 -5.12
N GLY A 108 25.26 4.14 -5.72
CA GLY A 108 26.01 4.26 -6.96
C GLY A 108 27.24 5.16 -6.85
N ASN A 109 27.89 5.40 -8.00
CA ASN A 109 29.05 6.27 -8.12
C ASN A 109 29.04 7.06 -9.44
N GLY A 110 29.86 8.12 -9.48
CA GLY A 110 30.04 8.93 -10.69
C GLY A 110 28.80 9.73 -11.09
N ALA A 111 28.67 9.98 -12.39
CA ALA A 111 27.61 10.81 -12.97
C ALA A 111 26.20 10.20 -12.90
N HIS A 112 26.10 8.91 -12.56
CA HIS A 112 24.86 8.16 -12.45
C HIS A 112 24.60 7.72 -11.00
N ALA A 113 25.29 8.32 -10.03
CA ALA A 113 24.98 8.09 -8.62
C ALA A 113 23.60 8.62 -8.29
N VAL A 114 22.95 7.99 -7.31
CA VAL A 114 21.61 8.35 -6.83
C VAL A 114 21.55 9.85 -6.53
N HIS A 115 20.57 10.58 -7.04
CA HIS A 115 20.47 12.01 -6.74
C HIS A 115 19.95 12.25 -5.30
N GLU A 116 18.90 11.52 -4.92
CA GLU A 116 18.23 11.62 -3.62
C GLU A 116 17.63 10.28 -3.20
N ARG A 117 17.39 10.10 -1.90
CA ARG A 117 16.65 8.92 -1.39
C ARG A 117 15.19 9.03 -1.81
N VAL A 118 14.54 7.90 -2.05
CA VAL A 118 13.07 7.88 -2.17
C VAL A 118 12.50 8.39 -0.83
N PRO A 119 11.60 9.39 -0.83
CA PRO A 119 11.23 10.11 0.39
C PRO A 119 10.33 9.32 1.35
N ARG A 120 10.00 8.07 1.02
CA ARG A 120 9.21 7.16 1.83
C ARG A 120 9.73 5.73 1.70
N ASN A 121 9.50 4.94 2.73
CA ASN A 121 9.72 3.50 2.71
C ASN A 121 8.86 2.83 1.63
N ALA A 122 9.44 1.84 0.94
CA ALA A 122 8.72 0.96 0.04
C ALA A 122 7.87 -0.03 0.86
N PRO A 123 6.53 0.11 0.87
CA PRO A 123 5.69 -0.78 1.66
C PRO A 123 5.72 -2.19 1.07
N PRO A 124 5.59 -3.25 1.90
CA PRO A 124 5.31 -4.58 1.38
C PRO A 124 3.97 -4.58 0.63
N ILE A 125 3.85 -5.44 -0.38
CA ILE A 125 2.74 -5.46 -1.35
C ILE A 125 1.87 -6.73 -1.22
N PHE A 126 1.82 -7.30 -0.02
CA PHE A 126 0.92 -8.42 0.29
C PHE A 126 -0.56 -8.02 0.19
N ASN A 127 -1.38 -8.92 -0.35
CA ASN A 127 -2.84 -8.84 -0.43
C ASN A 127 -3.42 -7.62 -1.18
N LEU A 128 -2.62 -6.85 -1.93
CA LEU A 128 -3.13 -5.67 -2.65
C LEU A 128 -4.14 -6.00 -3.76
N GLY A 129 -4.27 -7.28 -4.13
CA GLY A 129 -5.32 -7.79 -5.01
C GLY A 129 -6.72 -7.89 -4.38
N ALA A 130 -6.85 -7.65 -3.07
CA ALA A 130 -8.15 -7.66 -2.40
C ALA A 130 -8.96 -6.39 -2.71
N ARG A 131 -10.26 -6.55 -2.98
CA ARG A 131 -11.17 -5.48 -3.45
C ARG A 131 -11.36 -4.35 -2.44
N GLU A 132 -11.12 -4.63 -1.16
CA GLU A 132 -11.22 -3.64 -0.08
C GLU A 132 -10.08 -2.60 -0.14
N PHE A 133 -8.94 -2.95 -0.73
CA PHE A 133 -7.86 -2.00 -0.99
C PHE A 133 -8.27 -1.07 -2.12
N ARG A 134 -8.91 0.04 -1.75
CA ARG A 134 -9.36 1.09 -2.69
C ARG A 134 -8.46 2.32 -2.69
N VAL A 135 -7.45 2.36 -1.84
CA VAL A 135 -6.55 3.51 -1.63
C VAL A 135 -5.12 3.00 -1.46
N LEU A 136 -4.19 3.49 -2.28
CA LEU A 136 -2.79 3.06 -2.35
C LEU A 136 -1.83 4.24 -2.15
N PHE A 137 -0.55 3.91 -1.91
CA PHE A 137 0.48 4.76 -1.30
C PHE A 137 0.20 5.11 0.17
N HIS A 138 1.23 5.63 0.85
CA HIS A 138 1.15 6.04 2.26
C HIS A 138 0.18 7.22 2.49
N ASP A 139 0.01 8.12 1.52
CA ASP A 139 -0.90 9.28 1.61
C ASP A 139 -2.23 9.10 0.86
N GLY A 140 -2.41 7.96 0.19
CA GLY A 140 -3.63 7.69 -0.57
C GLY A 140 -3.80 8.53 -1.83
N ARG A 141 -2.70 8.98 -2.45
CA ARG A 141 -2.77 9.76 -3.69
C ARG A 141 -3.42 9.01 -4.87
N VAL A 142 -3.49 7.67 -4.79
CA VAL A 142 -4.21 6.84 -5.76
C VAL A 142 -5.38 6.17 -5.05
N GLU A 143 -6.61 6.46 -5.48
CA GLU A 143 -7.81 5.86 -4.92
C GLU A 143 -8.94 5.67 -5.92
N VAL A 144 -9.83 4.73 -5.64
CA VAL A 144 -11.08 4.54 -6.39
C VAL A 144 -12.02 5.71 -6.10
N ASP A 145 -12.41 6.42 -7.16
CA ASP A 145 -13.37 7.52 -7.11
C ASP A 145 -14.35 7.35 -8.27
N VAL A 146 -15.57 6.91 -7.96
CA VAL A 146 -16.60 6.62 -8.96
C VAL A 146 -17.07 7.85 -9.74
N ASN A 147 -16.73 9.05 -9.28
CA ASN A 147 -17.07 10.30 -9.94
C ASN A 147 -15.91 10.84 -10.81
N ALA A 148 -14.71 10.28 -10.67
CA ALA A 148 -13.57 10.67 -11.50
C ALA A 148 -13.65 10.01 -12.89
N PRO A 149 -13.15 10.67 -13.94
CA PRO A 149 -12.91 10.00 -15.23
C PRO A 149 -12.08 8.73 -15.05
N GLY A 150 -12.48 7.63 -15.70
CA GLY A 150 -11.85 6.33 -15.52
C GLY A 150 -12.09 5.62 -14.17
N GLY A 151 -12.81 6.25 -13.23
CA GLY A 151 -13.17 5.66 -11.93
C GLY A 151 -12.11 5.76 -10.84
N PHE A 152 -11.05 6.56 -11.05
CA PHE A 152 -9.94 6.69 -10.12
C PHE A 152 -9.48 8.14 -9.97
N ARG A 153 -9.14 8.54 -8.74
CA ARG A 153 -8.40 9.76 -8.46
C ARG A 153 -6.91 9.44 -8.35
N SER A 154 -6.08 10.21 -9.06
CA SER A 154 -4.63 10.04 -9.06
C SER A 154 -3.91 11.37 -9.32
N PRO A 155 -2.58 11.46 -9.09
CA PRO A 155 -1.81 12.66 -9.43
C PRO A 155 -1.83 13.02 -10.92
N ALA A 156 -2.13 12.08 -11.81
CA ALA A 156 -2.23 12.33 -13.24
C ALA A 156 -3.52 13.07 -13.64
N GLY A 157 -4.53 13.15 -12.75
CA GLY A 157 -5.79 13.81 -13.06
C GLY A 157 -6.42 13.29 -14.36
N ALA A 158 -6.73 14.19 -15.28
CA ALA A 158 -7.33 13.86 -16.57
C ALA A 158 -6.36 13.14 -17.54
N ASP A 159 -5.05 13.13 -17.26
CA ASP A 159 -4.07 12.43 -18.10
C ASP A 159 -4.05 10.92 -17.83
N LEU A 160 -4.68 10.45 -16.73
CA LEU A 160 -4.75 9.02 -16.46
C LEU A 160 -5.55 8.32 -17.57
N PRO A 161 -4.96 7.35 -18.29
CA PRO A 161 -5.66 6.68 -19.38
C PRO A 161 -6.74 5.72 -18.87
N ASP A 162 -7.78 5.52 -19.69
CA ASP A 162 -8.81 4.52 -19.47
C ASP A 162 -8.28 3.08 -19.59
N GLY A 163 -9.08 2.11 -19.12
CA GLY A 163 -8.82 0.67 -19.30
C GLY A 163 -7.95 0.03 -18.21
N LEU A 164 -7.69 0.73 -17.11
CA LEU A 164 -7.01 0.18 -15.93
C LEU A 164 -7.99 -0.70 -15.13
N ASP A 165 -7.62 -1.96 -14.88
CA ASP A 165 -8.51 -3.00 -14.33
C ASP A 165 -8.93 -2.70 -12.87
N ASN A 166 -8.05 -2.08 -12.08
CA ASN A 166 -8.27 -1.77 -10.66
C ASN A 166 -7.25 -0.73 -10.16
N VAL A 167 -7.37 -0.33 -8.88
CA VAL A 167 -6.50 0.68 -8.27
C VAL A 167 -5.02 0.26 -8.23
N LEU A 168 -4.72 -1.04 -8.19
CA LEU A 168 -3.36 -1.54 -8.23
C LEU A 168 -2.72 -1.32 -9.61
N ALA A 169 -3.49 -1.49 -10.69
CA ALA A 169 -3.04 -1.10 -12.03
C ALA A 169 -2.79 0.41 -12.12
N VAL A 170 -3.63 1.23 -11.50
CA VAL A 170 -3.40 2.69 -11.43
C VAL A 170 -2.10 3.00 -10.69
N GLN A 171 -1.83 2.33 -9.56
CA GLN A 171 -0.59 2.53 -8.80
C GLN A 171 0.65 2.20 -9.63
N ALA A 172 0.62 1.12 -10.41
CA ALA A 172 1.72 0.69 -11.28
C ALA A 172 2.09 1.72 -12.37
N MET A 173 1.24 2.73 -12.60
CA MET A 173 1.50 3.80 -13.56
C MET A 173 2.55 4.83 -13.09
N PHE A 174 2.80 4.94 -11.78
CA PHE A 174 3.50 6.10 -11.20
C PHE A 174 4.99 5.90 -10.91
N PRO A 175 5.50 4.72 -10.47
CA PRO A 175 6.93 4.61 -10.18
C PRO A 175 7.82 4.94 -11.37
N VAL A 176 7.38 4.56 -12.57
CA VAL A 176 8.06 4.86 -13.84
C VAL A 176 8.10 6.35 -14.22
N THR A 177 7.32 7.20 -13.54
CA THR A 177 7.28 8.65 -13.76
C THR A 177 8.10 9.42 -12.73
N SER A 178 8.59 8.75 -11.68
CA SER A 178 9.32 9.41 -10.60
C SER A 178 10.82 9.45 -10.88
N ALA A 179 11.40 10.66 -10.84
CA ALA A 179 12.84 10.87 -11.02
C ALA A 179 13.69 10.16 -9.95
N THR A 180 13.16 10.02 -8.74
CA THR A 180 13.84 9.39 -7.60
C THR A 180 13.68 7.88 -7.57
N GLU A 181 12.73 7.33 -8.33
CA GLU A 181 12.42 5.90 -8.34
C GLU A 181 12.94 5.25 -9.63
N MET A 182 12.33 5.52 -10.79
CA MET A 182 12.62 4.78 -12.02
C MET A 182 12.85 5.64 -13.27
N ALA A 183 12.42 6.91 -13.31
CA ALA A 183 12.54 7.72 -14.51
C ALA A 183 13.98 8.19 -14.79
N GLY A 184 14.74 8.51 -13.73
CA GLY A 184 16.04 9.17 -13.81
C GLY A 184 15.93 10.70 -13.81
N GLN A 185 17.06 11.37 -13.98
CA GLN A 185 17.18 12.83 -13.90
C GLN A 185 17.03 13.51 -15.27
N PRO A 186 16.53 14.76 -15.32
CA PRO A 186 16.44 15.52 -16.57
C PRO A 186 17.79 15.56 -17.31
N GLY A 187 17.75 15.30 -18.61
CA GLY A 187 18.92 15.27 -19.49
C GLY A 187 19.60 13.89 -19.62
N GLU A 188 19.24 12.91 -18.78
CA GLU A 188 19.83 11.57 -18.86
C GLU A 188 19.18 10.72 -19.96
N ASN A 189 17.86 10.81 -20.08
CA ASN A 189 17.08 10.04 -21.04
C ASN A 189 15.71 10.69 -21.32
N ALA A 190 15.09 10.30 -22.43
CA ALA A 190 13.82 10.90 -22.87
C ALA A 190 12.64 10.66 -21.90
N ILE A 191 12.65 9.60 -21.09
CA ILE A 191 11.61 9.35 -20.09
C ILE A 191 11.78 10.31 -18.92
N ALA A 192 13.01 10.52 -18.44
CA ALA A 192 13.30 11.51 -17.42
C ALA A 192 12.93 12.93 -17.86
N ASP A 193 13.26 13.29 -19.11
CA ASP A 193 12.88 14.59 -19.69
C ASP A 193 11.35 14.78 -19.72
N ALA A 194 10.62 13.75 -20.15
CA ALA A 194 9.15 13.78 -20.19
C ALA A 194 8.55 13.89 -18.77
N ALA A 195 9.07 13.10 -17.83
CA ALA A 195 8.65 13.13 -16.42
C ALA A 195 8.86 14.51 -15.79
N ALA A 196 10.03 15.10 -16.00
CA ALA A 196 10.38 16.42 -15.48
C ALA A 196 9.53 17.55 -16.12
N ALA A 197 9.13 17.39 -17.38
CA ALA A 197 8.21 18.29 -18.06
C ALA A 197 6.73 18.09 -17.64
N GLY A 198 6.42 17.05 -16.85
CA GLY A 198 5.06 16.67 -16.51
C GLY A 198 4.28 16.03 -17.67
N ASP A 199 4.93 15.64 -18.77
CA ASP A 199 4.29 14.96 -19.90
C ASP A 199 4.18 13.45 -19.59
N LEU A 200 3.07 13.05 -18.98
CA LEU A 200 2.83 11.64 -18.63
C LEU A 200 2.22 10.85 -19.80
N ALA A 201 1.15 11.38 -20.39
CA ALA A 201 0.30 10.67 -21.35
C ALA A 201 0.42 11.17 -22.80
N GLY A 202 1.15 12.28 -23.05
CA GLY A 202 1.27 12.85 -24.37
C GLY A 202 2.00 11.93 -25.37
N PRO A 203 2.04 12.30 -26.66
CA PRO A 203 2.69 11.48 -27.70
C PRO A 203 4.18 11.21 -27.44
N LYS A 204 4.84 12.09 -26.68
CA LYS A 204 6.22 11.94 -26.19
C LYS A 204 6.29 11.77 -24.67
N GLY A 205 5.15 11.56 -24.02
CA GLY A 205 5.07 11.37 -22.58
C GLY A 205 5.62 10.03 -22.12
N VAL A 206 5.82 9.91 -20.81
CA VAL A 206 6.43 8.77 -20.14
C VAL A 206 5.82 7.43 -20.59
N TRP A 207 4.50 7.30 -20.50
CA TRP A 207 3.83 6.03 -20.78
C TRP A 207 3.90 5.63 -22.25
N GLN A 208 3.85 6.60 -23.17
CA GLN A 208 3.98 6.33 -24.60
C GLN A 208 5.42 5.97 -25.00
N LEU A 209 6.43 6.57 -24.36
CA LEU A 209 7.84 6.20 -24.53
C LEU A 209 8.09 4.75 -24.07
N LEU A 210 7.54 4.38 -22.92
CA LEU A 210 7.64 3.02 -22.38
C LEU A 210 6.89 2.01 -23.25
N ALA A 211 5.67 2.34 -23.70
CA ALA A 211 4.93 1.50 -24.63
C ALA A 211 5.74 1.24 -25.91
N ARG A 212 6.31 2.28 -26.54
CA ARG A 212 7.20 2.12 -27.71
C ARG A 212 8.39 1.20 -27.43
N ARG A 213 8.97 1.27 -26.23
CA ARG A 213 10.09 0.41 -25.85
C ARG A 213 9.66 -1.06 -25.76
N LEU A 214 8.51 -1.35 -25.16
CA LEU A 214 7.95 -2.71 -25.12
C LEU A 214 7.63 -3.23 -26.53
N ARG A 215 7.09 -2.38 -27.41
CA ARG A 215 6.85 -2.70 -28.82
C ARG A 215 8.12 -3.06 -29.59
N ALA A 216 9.30 -2.60 -29.15
CA ALA A 216 10.57 -2.89 -29.82
C ALA A 216 11.17 -4.27 -29.42
N ILE A 217 10.56 -4.99 -28.48
CA ILE A 217 11.11 -6.25 -27.95
C ILE A 217 10.27 -7.43 -28.44
N PRO A 218 10.78 -8.30 -29.35
CA PRO A 218 10.00 -9.40 -29.93
C PRO A 218 9.36 -10.32 -28.89
N GLY A 219 10.06 -10.58 -27.79
CA GLY A 219 9.55 -11.39 -26.68
C GLY A 219 8.33 -10.77 -25.98
N TYR A 220 8.22 -9.45 -25.92
CA TYR A 220 7.04 -8.75 -25.40
C TYR A 220 5.95 -8.62 -26.46
N GLN A 221 6.29 -8.31 -27.71
CA GLN A 221 5.32 -8.20 -28.81
C GLN A 221 4.38 -9.42 -28.85
N LYS A 222 4.96 -10.63 -28.90
CA LYS A 222 4.19 -11.88 -28.95
C LYS A 222 3.27 -12.02 -27.72
N ARG A 223 3.80 -11.78 -26.53
CA ARG A 223 3.07 -11.99 -25.27
C ARG A 223 1.92 -11.01 -25.11
N PHE A 224 2.11 -9.73 -25.41
CA PHE A 224 1.02 -8.75 -25.31
C PHE A 224 -0.08 -9.05 -26.33
N VAL A 225 0.28 -9.37 -27.58
CA VAL A 225 -0.69 -9.73 -28.63
C VAL A 225 -1.52 -10.94 -28.22
N GLU A 226 -0.88 -11.98 -27.69
CA GLU A 226 -1.57 -13.20 -27.24
C GLU A 226 -2.46 -12.96 -26.02
N VAL A 227 -1.94 -12.29 -24.99
CA VAL A 227 -2.66 -12.09 -23.70
C VAL A 227 -3.84 -11.13 -23.83
N TYR A 228 -3.71 -10.07 -24.61
CA TYR A 228 -4.75 -9.04 -24.76
C TYR A 228 -5.57 -9.20 -26.04
N GLY A 229 -5.27 -10.18 -26.89
CA GLY A 229 -5.96 -10.37 -28.16
C GLY A 229 -5.82 -9.19 -29.12
N LEU A 230 -4.65 -8.56 -29.13
CA LEU A 230 -4.37 -7.37 -29.95
C LEU A 230 -4.25 -7.73 -31.42
N SER A 231 -4.59 -6.80 -32.31
CA SER A 231 -4.44 -7.00 -33.76
C SER A 231 -2.97 -7.01 -34.19
N GLY A 232 -2.11 -6.34 -33.42
CA GLY A 232 -0.68 -6.25 -33.66
C GLY A 232 0.07 -5.53 -32.54
N PRO A 233 1.42 -5.55 -32.56
CA PRO A 233 2.23 -4.94 -31.52
C PRO A 233 2.05 -3.42 -31.38
N GLU A 234 1.62 -2.73 -32.44
CA GLU A 234 1.34 -1.29 -32.44
C GLU A 234 0.28 -0.88 -31.41
N GLU A 235 -0.63 -1.78 -31.03
CA GLU A 235 -1.68 -1.54 -30.03
C GLU A 235 -1.18 -1.69 -28.58
N ILE A 236 0.05 -2.17 -28.36
CA ILE A 236 0.59 -2.35 -27.00
C ILE A 236 0.68 -0.98 -26.31
N SER A 237 -0.09 -0.78 -25.25
CA SER A 237 -0.06 0.44 -24.42
C SER A 237 0.59 0.16 -23.07
N PHE A 238 0.91 1.21 -22.33
CA PHE A 238 1.39 1.06 -20.96
C PHE A 238 0.26 0.60 -20.00
N VAL A 239 -1.01 0.85 -20.35
CA VAL A 239 -2.17 0.31 -19.62
C VAL A 239 -2.16 -1.22 -19.60
N HIS A 240 -1.79 -1.86 -20.73
CA HIS A 240 -1.61 -3.31 -20.75
C HIS A 240 -0.50 -3.76 -19.79
N ALA A 241 0.63 -3.03 -19.74
CA ALA A 241 1.71 -3.36 -18.82
C ALA A 241 1.28 -3.22 -17.35
N ALA A 242 0.59 -2.13 -17.00
CA ALA A 242 0.08 -1.87 -15.67
C ALA A 242 -0.95 -2.91 -15.20
N ASN A 243 -1.87 -3.32 -16.08
CA ASN A 243 -2.84 -4.38 -15.79
C ASN A 243 -2.17 -5.74 -15.58
N ALA A 244 -1.13 -6.05 -16.36
CA ALA A 244 -0.36 -7.29 -16.19
C ALA A 244 0.41 -7.29 -14.85
N LEU A 245 1.05 -6.17 -14.49
CA LEU A 245 1.69 -5.98 -13.18
C LEU A 245 0.69 -6.21 -12.05
N ALA A 246 -0.45 -5.50 -12.06
CA ALA A 246 -1.49 -5.67 -11.04
C ALA A 246 -2.02 -7.10 -10.93
N ALA A 247 -2.18 -7.81 -12.06
CA ALA A 247 -2.60 -9.21 -12.04
C ALA A 247 -1.56 -10.12 -11.36
N PHE A 248 -0.27 -9.90 -11.63
CA PHE A 248 0.81 -10.64 -10.98
C PHE A 248 0.84 -10.37 -9.48
N GLU A 249 0.87 -9.11 -9.07
CA GLU A 249 0.93 -8.69 -7.67
C GLU A 249 -0.27 -9.22 -6.86
N ALA A 250 -1.46 -9.24 -7.47
CA ALA A 250 -2.68 -9.76 -6.84
C ALA A 250 -2.64 -11.25 -6.51
N VAL A 251 -1.81 -12.03 -7.22
CA VAL A 251 -1.71 -13.50 -7.06
C VAL A 251 -0.46 -13.90 -6.29
N ALA A 252 0.71 -13.36 -6.66
CA ALA A 252 2.00 -13.79 -6.13
C ALA A 252 2.09 -13.60 -4.61
N TRP A 253 1.52 -12.51 -4.10
CA TRP A 253 1.65 -12.12 -2.69
C TRP A 253 0.32 -12.09 -1.95
N ARG A 254 -0.58 -13.00 -2.36
CA ARG A 254 -1.75 -13.35 -1.55
C ARG A 254 -1.29 -14.09 -0.28
N ALA A 255 -1.74 -13.62 0.87
CA ALA A 255 -1.40 -14.13 2.20
C ALA A 255 -2.66 -14.18 3.08
N ASP A 256 -3.34 -15.33 3.05
CA ASP A 256 -4.63 -15.58 3.69
C ASP A 256 -4.72 -16.98 4.36
N ASN A 257 -3.57 -17.57 4.66
CA ASN A 257 -3.41 -18.87 5.31
C ASN A 257 -2.46 -18.84 6.52
N SER A 258 -2.30 -17.69 7.16
CA SER A 258 -1.60 -17.55 8.44
C SER A 258 -2.26 -18.39 9.55
N PRO A 259 -1.56 -18.67 10.67
CA PRO A 259 -2.17 -19.24 11.87
C PRO A 259 -3.45 -18.54 12.31
N PHE A 260 -3.52 -17.20 12.17
CA PHE A 260 -4.74 -16.45 12.45
C PHE A 260 -5.87 -16.77 11.47
N ASP A 261 -5.60 -16.86 10.17
CA ASP A 261 -6.63 -17.21 9.17
C ASP A 261 -7.23 -18.60 9.40
N ARG A 262 -6.36 -19.58 9.67
CA ARG A 262 -6.79 -20.95 10.02
C ARG A 262 -7.67 -20.95 11.27
N TYR A 263 -7.30 -20.15 12.27
CA TYR A 263 -8.10 -19.98 13.49
C TYR A 263 -9.49 -19.36 13.22
N LEU A 264 -9.56 -18.36 12.33
CA LEU A 264 -10.83 -17.76 11.87
C LEU A 264 -11.69 -18.78 11.12
N ARG A 265 -11.08 -19.67 10.33
CA ARG A 265 -11.74 -20.82 9.66
C ARG A 265 -12.15 -21.96 10.60
N GLY A 266 -11.90 -21.83 11.90
CA GLY A 266 -12.36 -22.79 12.91
C GLY A 266 -11.29 -23.74 13.43
N GLU A 267 -10.06 -23.71 12.91
CA GLU A 267 -8.94 -24.50 13.42
C GLU A 267 -8.43 -23.90 14.73
N LYS A 268 -9.13 -24.17 15.84
CA LYS A 268 -8.86 -23.51 17.13
C LYS A 268 -7.46 -23.77 17.68
N GLN A 269 -6.74 -24.78 17.20
CA GLN A 269 -5.36 -25.07 17.60
C GLN A 269 -4.31 -24.44 16.68
N ALA A 270 -4.70 -23.73 15.62
CA ALA A 270 -3.76 -23.01 14.77
C ALA A 270 -3.03 -21.89 15.53
N LEU A 271 -3.67 -21.29 16.53
CA LEU A 271 -3.03 -20.36 17.46
C LEU A 271 -2.58 -21.05 18.75
N SER A 272 -1.35 -20.74 19.16
CA SER A 272 -0.80 -21.09 20.47
C SER A 272 -1.57 -20.41 21.61
N LYS A 273 -1.35 -20.85 22.85
CA LYS A 273 -1.97 -20.21 24.04
C LYS A 273 -1.52 -18.75 24.18
N ALA A 274 -0.25 -18.44 23.90
CA ALA A 274 0.29 -17.09 23.96
C ALA A 274 -0.30 -16.20 22.88
N GLN A 275 -0.35 -16.68 21.64
CA GLN A 275 -1.00 -15.99 20.52
C GLN A 275 -2.47 -15.66 20.80
N LYS A 276 -3.22 -16.57 21.45
CA LYS A 276 -4.60 -16.29 21.87
C LYS A 276 -4.69 -15.23 22.97
N ARG A 277 -3.71 -15.15 23.88
CA ARG A 277 -3.63 -14.06 24.88
C ARG A 277 -3.31 -12.74 24.19
N GLY A 278 -2.34 -12.74 23.27
CA GLY A 278 -1.96 -11.59 22.45
C GLY A 278 -3.11 -11.04 21.63
N MET A 279 -3.87 -11.92 20.98
CA MET A 279 -5.08 -11.54 20.25
C MET A 279 -6.07 -10.81 21.17
N ARG A 280 -6.25 -11.24 22.42
CA ARG A 280 -7.11 -10.52 23.38
C ARG A 280 -6.53 -9.17 23.78
N VAL A 281 -5.21 -9.02 23.87
CA VAL A 281 -4.57 -7.71 24.11
C VAL A 281 -4.79 -6.78 22.91
N PHE A 282 -4.62 -7.30 21.69
CA PHE A 282 -4.77 -6.58 20.44
C PHE A 282 -6.18 -6.02 20.24
N TYR A 283 -7.19 -6.86 20.41
CA TYR A 283 -8.58 -6.45 20.20
C TYR A 283 -9.13 -5.59 21.33
N SER A 284 -8.63 -5.77 22.57
CA SER A 284 -9.20 -5.09 23.74
C SER A 284 -9.03 -3.58 23.70
N ALA A 285 -10.16 -2.86 23.70
CA ALA A 285 -10.20 -1.41 23.83
C ALA A 285 -9.61 -0.86 25.16
N ARG A 286 -9.41 -1.73 26.16
CA ARG A 286 -8.83 -1.38 27.48
C ARG A 286 -7.35 -1.73 27.60
N LYS A 287 -6.79 -2.43 26.60
CA LYS A 287 -5.38 -2.81 26.55
C LYS A 287 -4.75 -2.22 25.29
N GLY A 288 -4.33 -3.05 24.35
CA GLY A 288 -3.62 -2.61 23.16
C GLY A 288 -4.45 -1.71 22.26
N ASN A 289 -5.78 -1.88 22.24
CA ASN A 289 -6.72 -1.12 21.40
C ASN A 289 -6.28 -1.05 19.91
N CYS A 290 -5.48 -2.01 19.46
CA CYS A 290 -4.88 -2.01 18.13
C CYS A 290 -5.96 -2.15 17.05
N ALA A 291 -6.99 -2.95 17.34
CA ALA A 291 -8.14 -3.16 16.48
C ALA A 291 -9.03 -1.92 16.29
N ALA A 292 -8.78 -0.80 16.98
CA ALA A 292 -9.49 0.45 16.69
C ALA A 292 -9.12 1.03 15.31
N CYS A 293 -7.98 0.63 14.75
CA CYS A 293 -7.53 1.00 13.39
C CYS A 293 -7.13 -0.24 12.57
N HIS A 294 -6.54 -1.26 13.19
CA HIS A 294 -6.12 -2.49 12.54
C HIS A 294 -7.18 -3.60 12.70
N SER A 295 -8.31 -3.44 12.03
CA SER A 295 -9.45 -4.36 12.09
C SER A 295 -9.79 -4.98 10.74
N GLY A 296 -10.86 -5.81 10.69
CA GLY A 296 -11.35 -6.40 9.45
C GLY A 296 -10.49 -7.55 8.94
N THR A 297 -10.85 -8.08 7.79
CA THR A 297 -10.20 -9.25 7.18
C THR A 297 -8.71 -9.02 6.96
N TRP A 298 -8.30 -7.79 6.62
CA TRP A 298 -6.92 -7.44 6.31
C TRP A 298 -6.17 -6.72 7.45
N GLN A 299 -6.76 -6.62 8.65
CA GLN A 299 -6.16 -5.90 9.79
C GLN A 299 -5.75 -4.45 9.46
N THR A 300 -6.65 -3.76 8.77
CA THR A 300 -6.61 -2.35 8.45
C THR A 300 -8.05 -1.87 8.20
N ASP A 301 -8.39 -0.69 8.69
CA ASP A 301 -9.64 0.01 8.35
C ASP A 301 -9.48 0.93 7.12
N HIS A 302 -8.30 0.90 6.46
CA HIS A 302 -7.90 1.72 5.32
C HIS A 302 -7.94 3.24 5.54
N SER A 303 -8.15 3.67 6.78
CA SER A 303 -8.27 5.08 7.12
C SER A 303 -6.89 5.77 7.19
N PHE A 304 -6.90 7.08 7.44
CA PHE A 304 -5.70 7.88 7.64
C PHE A 304 -5.61 8.30 9.11
N ARG A 305 -4.43 8.13 9.72
CA ARG A 305 -4.18 8.48 11.13
C ARG A 305 -2.85 9.19 11.28
N ALA A 306 -2.81 10.19 12.16
CA ALA A 306 -1.58 10.79 12.63
C ALA A 306 -1.17 10.11 13.94
N THR A 307 -0.10 9.33 13.92
CA THR A 307 0.42 8.59 15.08
C THR A 307 1.79 9.09 15.51
N ALA A 308 2.10 10.37 15.23
CA ALA A 308 3.42 10.97 15.45
C ALA A 308 4.61 10.15 14.91
N MET A 309 4.41 9.50 13.75
CA MET A 309 5.48 8.75 13.10
C MET A 309 6.70 9.64 12.84
N VAL A 310 7.87 9.11 13.18
CA VAL A 310 9.18 9.73 12.93
C VAL A 310 9.36 9.95 11.42
N GLN A 311 9.81 11.16 11.05
CA GLN A 311 10.09 11.54 9.67
C GLN A 311 11.60 11.64 9.46
N VAL A 312 12.15 10.79 8.62
CA VAL A 312 13.57 10.79 8.23
C VAL A 312 13.69 10.96 6.72
N GLY A 313 14.86 11.40 6.26
CA GLY A 313 15.17 11.55 4.85
C GLY A 313 14.85 12.93 4.27
N PRO A 314 14.78 13.05 2.93
CA PRO A 314 14.68 14.35 2.25
C PRO A 314 13.31 15.02 2.41
N GLY A 315 12.27 14.30 2.87
CA GLY A 315 10.93 14.85 3.01
C GLY A 315 10.13 14.94 1.72
N LYS A 316 9.02 15.67 1.76
CA LYS A 316 8.15 15.87 0.59
C LYS A 316 8.04 17.33 0.14
N GLY A 317 8.97 18.20 0.52
CA GLY A 317 8.94 19.61 0.13
C GLY A 317 8.03 20.47 1.01
N ASP A 318 7.57 19.96 2.15
CA ASP A 318 6.63 20.67 3.03
C ASP A 318 7.34 21.31 4.23
N GLY A 319 6.62 22.18 4.95
CA GLY A 319 7.15 22.80 6.16
C GLY A 319 8.03 24.02 5.91
N ALA A 320 8.52 24.62 6.99
CA ALA A 320 9.39 25.80 6.90
C ALA A 320 10.78 25.46 6.35
N SER A 321 11.27 24.26 6.64
CA SER A 321 12.55 23.75 6.14
C SER A 321 12.46 23.15 4.73
N GLY A 322 11.25 22.87 4.24
CA GLY A 322 11.03 22.13 2.98
C GLY A 322 11.26 20.63 3.09
N HIS A 323 11.46 20.09 4.30
CA HIS A 323 11.79 18.68 4.53
C HIS A 323 10.69 17.89 5.25
N GLU A 324 9.57 18.51 5.63
CA GLU A 324 8.45 17.78 6.22
C GLU A 324 7.69 16.97 5.16
N ASP A 325 7.02 15.91 5.59
CA ASP A 325 6.00 15.19 4.83
C ASP A 325 4.64 15.41 5.48
N PHE A 326 3.80 16.26 4.89
CA PHE A 326 2.45 16.51 5.40
C PHE A 326 1.47 15.34 5.14
N GLY A 327 1.89 14.27 4.47
CA GLY A 327 1.11 13.06 4.30
C GLY A 327 -0.17 13.31 3.49
N ARG A 328 -1.31 12.88 4.05
CA ARG A 328 -2.64 12.99 3.42
C ARG A 328 -3.04 14.42 3.07
N GLU A 329 -2.57 15.46 3.79
CA GLU A 329 -2.85 16.87 3.45
C GLU A 329 -2.39 17.21 2.02
N LYS A 330 -1.31 16.63 1.51
CA LYS A 330 -0.87 16.87 0.11
C LYS A 330 -1.88 16.38 -0.92
N VAL A 331 -2.75 15.44 -0.54
CA VAL A 331 -3.77 14.85 -1.40
C VAL A 331 -5.13 15.51 -1.18
N SER A 332 -5.52 15.75 0.07
CA SER A 332 -6.83 16.31 0.41
C SER A 332 -6.88 17.84 0.44
N GLY A 333 -5.72 18.51 0.57
CA GLY A 333 -5.62 19.94 0.82
C GLY A 333 -6.10 20.38 2.21
N ALA A 334 -6.57 19.46 3.06
CA ALA A 334 -7.12 19.76 4.36
C ALA A 334 -6.03 19.75 5.43
N ARG A 335 -5.86 20.86 6.15
CA ARG A 335 -4.89 20.96 7.26
C ARG A 335 -5.12 19.94 8.39
N ASN A 336 -6.36 19.46 8.56
CA ASN A 336 -6.66 18.42 9.55
C ASN A 336 -6.15 17.03 9.15
N ASP A 337 -5.70 16.85 7.90
CA ASP A 337 -5.07 15.62 7.42
C ASP A 337 -3.53 15.67 7.49
N ARG A 338 -2.96 16.73 8.06
CA ARG A 338 -1.52 16.87 8.22
C ARG A 338 -0.93 15.71 9.02
N TYR A 339 0.17 15.15 8.51
CA TYR A 339 0.90 14.02 9.10
C TYR A 339 0.08 12.74 9.23
N ARG A 340 -1.10 12.67 8.59
CA ARG A 340 -1.87 11.43 8.52
C ARG A 340 -1.37 10.55 7.38
N PHE A 341 -1.16 9.29 7.68
CA PHE A 341 -0.82 8.26 6.72
C PHE A 341 -1.83 7.11 6.79
N ARG A 342 -1.95 6.38 5.69
CA ARG A 342 -2.87 5.24 5.58
C ARG A 342 -2.46 4.18 6.60
N VAL A 343 -3.44 3.66 7.33
CA VAL A 343 -3.25 2.52 8.24
C VAL A 343 -2.86 1.30 7.39
N PRO A 344 -1.64 0.74 7.53
CA PRO A 344 -1.22 -0.41 6.74
C PRO A 344 -1.90 -1.69 7.22
N THR A 345 -1.99 -2.69 6.34
CA THR A 345 -2.34 -4.06 6.74
C THR A 345 -1.28 -4.61 7.68
N LEU A 346 -1.69 -5.42 8.67
CA LEU A 346 -0.76 -6.15 9.54
C LEU A 346 -0.50 -7.59 9.09
N ARG A 347 -1.04 -8.01 7.94
CA ARG A 347 -0.71 -9.31 7.35
C ARG A 347 0.78 -9.35 7.02
N ASN A 348 1.48 -10.41 7.44
CA ASN A 348 2.93 -10.55 7.33
C ASN A 348 3.77 -9.46 8.00
N VAL A 349 3.23 -8.65 8.93
CA VAL A 349 3.96 -7.53 9.55
C VAL A 349 5.27 -7.95 10.22
N ALA A 350 5.37 -9.18 10.73
CA ALA A 350 6.58 -9.69 11.35
C ALA A 350 7.77 -9.89 10.39
N LEU A 351 7.54 -9.82 9.07
CA LEU A 351 8.56 -10.02 8.04
C LEU A 351 9.06 -8.71 7.43
N THR A 352 8.32 -7.62 7.57
CA THR A 352 8.41 -6.46 6.66
C THR A 352 9.07 -5.25 7.31
N ALA A 353 10.06 -5.48 8.16
CA ALA A 353 10.90 -4.40 8.66
C ALA A 353 11.70 -3.76 7.51
N PRO A 354 12.05 -2.47 7.60
CA PRO A 354 11.70 -1.54 8.67
C PRO A 354 10.29 -0.92 8.52
N TYR A 355 9.80 -0.26 9.57
CA TYR A 355 8.41 0.14 9.72
C TYR A 355 8.19 1.67 9.73
N GLY A 356 6.99 2.05 9.30
CA GLY A 356 6.56 3.44 9.19
C GLY A 356 6.64 3.97 7.77
N HIS A 357 5.99 5.10 7.50
CA HIS A 357 6.00 5.71 6.16
C HIS A 357 7.41 6.08 5.68
N ALA A 358 8.35 6.33 6.60
CA ALA A 358 9.76 6.60 6.34
C ALA A 358 10.70 5.47 6.81
N GLY A 359 10.17 4.31 7.23
CA GLY A 359 10.99 3.16 7.64
C GLY A 359 11.87 3.41 8.87
N ALA A 360 11.43 4.26 9.79
CA ALA A 360 12.24 4.71 10.92
C ALA A 360 12.48 3.62 11.99
N PHE A 361 11.68 2.57 12.07
CA PHE A 361 11.82 1.54 13.10
C PHE A 361 12.30 0.22 12.50
N ASP A 362 13.44 -0.31 12.91
CA ASP A 362 14.03 -1.52 12.31
C ASP A 362 13.52 -2.84 12.90
N SER A 363 12.64 -2.79 13.90
CA SER A 363 12.09 -3.99 14.53
C SER A 363 10.61 -3.85 14.87
N LEU A 364 9.90 -4.99 14.84
CA LEU A 364 8.49 -5.06 15.20
C LEU A 364 8.28 -4.58 16.64
N GLN A 365 9.22 -4.92 17.52
CA GLN A 365 9.21 -4.50 18.91
C GLN A 365 9.27 -2.97 19.05
N ALA A 366 10.15 -2.30 18.29
CA ALA A 366 10.31 -0.86 18.37
C ALA A 366 9.08 -0.12 17.85
N VAL A 367 8.51 -0.55 16.71
CA VAL A 367 7.30 0.10 16.18
C VAL A 367 6.07 -0.15 17.07
N VAL A 368 5.94 -1.32 17.70
CA VAL A 368 4.84 -1.55 18.66
C VAL A 368 5.02 -0.66 19.89
N ARG A 369 6.25 -0.51 20.42
CA ARG A 369 6.53 0.44 21.52
C ARG A 369 6.22 1.88 21.14
N HIS A 370 6.54 2.29 19.91
CA HIS A 370 6.14 3.60 19.41
C HIS A 370 4.63 3.80 19.49
N HIS A 371 3.82 2.82 19.06
CA HIS A 371 2.36 2.95 19.13
C HIS A 371 1.80 2.95 20.57
N LEU A 372 2.51 2.36 21.54
CA LEU A 372 2.11 2.41 22.95
C LEU A 372 2.32 3.79 23.59
N ASP A 373 3.30 4.57 23.14
CA ASP A 373 3.51 5.95 23.58
C ASP A 373 4.20 6.78 22.48
N ALA A 374 3.44 7.15 21.46
CA ALA A 374 3.97 7.79 20.26
C ALA A 374 4.53 9.19 20.55
N ALA A 375 3.88 9.93 21.46
CA ALA A 375 4.31 11.26 21.86
C ALA A 375 5.65 11.25 22.61
N TRP A 376 5.89 10.24 23.46
CA TRP A 376 7.21 10.05 24.07
C TRP A 376 8.24 9.54 23.06
N SER A 377 7.85 8.57 22.23
CA SER A 377 8.74 7.89 21.29
C SER A 377 9.31 8.83 20.22
N VAL A 378 8.53 9.79 19.71
CA VAL A 378 9.02 10.75 18.70
C VAL A 378 10.08 11.71 19.26
N GLU A 379 10.01 12.04 20.56
CA GLU A 379 10.99 12.91 21.25
C GLU A 379 12.26 12.16 21.67
N ASN A 380 12.16 10.84 21.83
CA ASN A 380 13.24 9.97 22.31
C ASN A 380 13.62 8.91 21.26
N TYR A 381 13.50 9.27 19.98
CA TYR A 381 13.78 8.35 18.89
C TYR A 381 15.26 7.97 18.86
N ASP A 382 15.53 6.67 18.88
CA ASP A 382 16.86 6.10 18.71
C ASP A 382 17.24 6.07 17.22
N ARG A 383 18.26 6.87 16.86
CA ARG A 383 18.75 7.04 15.49
C ARG A 383 19.48 5.80 14.97
N ASP A 384 19.98 4.92 15.84
CA ASP A 384 20.74 3.72 15.45
C ASP A 384 19.86 2.64 14.79
N GLN A 385 18.54 2.83 14.84
CA GLN A 385 17.56 2.03 14.11
C GLN A 385 17.58 2.30 12.60
N LEU A 386 18.11 3.44 12.14
CA LEU A 386 18.01 3.81 10.74
C LEU A 386 18.92 2.92 9.87
N ARG A 387 18.32 2.19 8.93
CA ARG A 387 19.04 1.30 8.00
C ARG A 387 19.03 1.91 6.61
N LEU A 388 20.12 2.59 6.26
CA LEU A 388 20.30 3.29 4.99
C LEU A 388 21.74 3.13 4.49
N PRO A 389 21.98 3.09 3.17
CA PRO A 389 23.32 3.24 2.62
C PRO A 389 23.81 4.66 2.91
N SER A 390 25.01 4.76 3.51
CA SER A 390 25.58 6.06 3.89
C SER A 390 26.18 6.78 2.70
N ARG A 391 25.83 8.06 2.56
CA ARG A 391 26.50 9.00 1.67
C ARG A 391 26.38 10.39 2.26
N LYS A 392 27.51 11.07 2.46
CA LYS A 392 27.60 12.29 3.28
C LYS A 392 26.56 13.37 2.95
N ASP A 393 26.27 13.60 1.67
CA ASP A 393 25.28 14.60 1.22
C ASP A 393 23.82 14.16 1.48
N LEU A 394 23.52 12.86 1.39
CA LEU A 394 22.20 12.31 1.72
C LEU A 394 22.00 12.23 3.23
N ASP A 395 23.02 11.76 3.95
CA ASP A 395 23.02 11.63 5.42
C ASP A 395 22.76 12.97 6.11
N ALA A 396 23.20 14.08 5.49
CA ALA A 396 22.96 15.44 5.97
C ALA A 396 21.49 15.86 5.97
N LEU A 397 20.63 15.16 5.20
CA LEU A 397 19.19 15.44 5.10
C LEU A 397 18.37 14.57 6.05
N ASP A 398 18.90 13.42 6.46
CA ASP A 398 18.12 12.33 7.07
C ASP A 398 17.43 12.72 8.39
N PHE A 399 17.94 13.73 9.11
CA PHE A 399 17.42 14.16 10.41
C PHE A 399 16.95 15.61 10.47
N ILE A 400 16.86 16.35 9.36
CA ILE A 400 16.49 17.77 9.39
C ILE A 400 15.17 18.01 10.15
N VAL A 401 14.14 17.21 9.86
CA VAL A 401 12.84 17.31 10.54
C VAL A 401 12.93 16.93 12.02
N MET A 402 13.70 15.88 12.32
CA MET A 402 13.86 15.38 13.68
C MET A 402 14.86 16.18 14.52
N ASP A 403 15.62 17.12 13.93
CA ASP A 403 16.48 18.06 14.64
C ASP A 403 15.78 19.40 14.90
N ASP A 404 14.73 19.72 14.13
CA ASP A 404 13.89 20.91 14.32
C ASP A 404 12.82 20.72 15.43
N ASP A 405 12.97 21.44 16.54
CA ASP A 405 12.05 21.43 17.68
C ASP A 405 10.59 21.77 17.29
N GLN A 406 10.39 22.70 16.35
CA GLN A 406 9.05 23.12 15.93
C GLN A 406 8.39 22.05 15.07
N ALA A 407 9.14 21.46 14.14
CA ALA A 407 8.66 20.38 13.29
C ALA A 407 8.32 19.14 14.13
N ARG A 408 9.24 18.69 15.01
CA ARG A 408 8.98 17.59 15.96
C ARG A 408 7.75 17.87 16.83
N ALA A 409 7.63 19.07 17.39
CA ALA A 409 6.47 19.42 18.20
C ALA A 409 5.17 19.47 17.37
N GLY A 410 5.24 19.81 16.08
CA GLY A 410 4.13 19.73 15.12
C GLY A 410 3.64 18.31 14.93
N ILE A 411 4.56 17.39 14.62
CA ILE A 411 4.28 15.94 14.48
C ILE A 411 3.67 15.38 15.78
N ARG A 412 4.27 15.70 16.93
CA ARG A 412 3.78 15.27 18.25
C ARG A 412 2.38 15.79 18.55
N ARG A 413 2.08 17.07 18.25
CA ARG A 413 0.75 17.67 18.50
C ARG A 413 -0.35 17.07 17.63
N ALA A 414 0.00 16.57 16.45
CA ALA A 414 -0.96 15.89 15.57
C ALA A 414 -1.27 14.45 16.02
N ASN A 415 -0.53 13.88 16.98
CA ASN A 415 -0.74 12.53 17.46
C ASN A 415 -2.18 12.29 17.95
N GLU A 416 -2.81 11.25 17.41
CA GLU A 416 -4.16 10.82 17.75
C GLU A 416 -4.17 9.68 18.79
N LEU A 417 -3.01 9.09 19.09
CA LEU A 417 -2.90 7.98 20.04
C LEU A 417 -2.77 8.48 21.48
N SER A 418 -3.53 7.88 22.39
CA SER A 418 -3.30 8.02 23.83
C SER A 418 -2.30 6.98 24.32
N PRO A 419 -1.42 7.28 25.29
CA PRO A 419 -0.50 6.29 25.83
C PRO A 419 -1.21 5.07 26.42
N VAL A 420 -0.72 3.88 26.10
CA VAL A 420 -1.21 2.59 26.56
C VAL A 420 -0.12 1.90 27.37
N LYS A 421 -0.46 1.42 28.57
CA LYS A 421 0.45 0.63 29.39
C LYS A 421 0.10 -0.84 29.31
N LEU A 422 1.06 -1.65 28.90
CA LEU A 422 1.01 -3.11 28.95
C LEU A 422 2.06 -3.61 29.93
N THR A 423 1.77 -4.73 30.60
CA THR A 423 2.82 -5.50 31.29
C THR A 423 3.76 -6.15 30.27
N ASP A 424 4.96 -6.54 30.70
CA ASP A 424 5.92 -7.24 29.83
C ASP A 424 5.34 -8.53 29.24
N ALA A 425 4.53 -9.25 30.02
CA ALA A 425 3.86 -10.46 29.56
C ALA A 425 2.80 -10.17 28.48
N GLU A 426 2.01 -9.11 28.65
CA GLU A 426 1.03 -8.70 27.64
C GLU A 426 1.68 -8.18 26.37
N PHE A 427 2.79 -7.48 26.50
CA PHE A 427 3.59 -7.02 25.36
C PHE A 427 4.18 -8.21 24.59
N ALA A 428 4.78 -9.18 25.28
CA ALA A 428 5.29 -10.40 24.66
C ALA A 428 4.18 -11.21 23.97
N ASP A 429 3.04 -11.39 24.64
CA ASP A 429 1.88 -12.07 24.06
C ASP A 429 1.37 -11.32 22.81
N LEU A 430 1.32 -9.98 22.83
CA LEU A 430 0.93 -9.16 21.67
C LEU A 430 1.87 -9.40 20.48
N LEU A 431 3.19 -9.42 20.70
CA LEU A 431 4.17 -9.74 19.66
C LEU A 431 3.95 -11.15 19.11
N ASP A 432 3.71 -12.16 19.96
CA ASP A 432 3.38 -13.52 19.52
C ASP A 432 2.17 -13.54 18.58
N PHE A 433 1.12 -12.75 18.89
CA PHE A 433 -0.04 -12.63 18.02
C PHE A 433 0.30 -11.99 16.67
N LEU A 434 1.11 -10.93 16.64
CA LEU A 434 1.54 -10.30 15.38
C LEU A 434 2.36 -11.27 14.52
N HIS A 435 3.19 -12.13 15.11
CA HIS A 435 3.84 -13.23 14.40
C HIS A 435 2.83 -14.24 13.82
N ALA A 436 1.70 -14.46 14.49
CA ALA A 436 0.63 -15.35 14.03
C ALA A 436 -0.13 -14.83 12.80
N LEU A 437 0.10 -13.56 12.40
CA LEU A 437 -0.41 -12.96 11.16
C LEU A 437 0.48 -13.27 9.94
N THR A 438 1.57 -14.03 10.14
CA THR A 438 2.49 -14.42 9.08
C THR A 438 1.98 -15.65 8.35
N ASP A 439 1.81 -15.55 7.05
CA ASP A 439 1.50 -16.69 6.19
C ASP A 439 2.78 -17.52 5.95
N PRO A 440 2.77 -18.84 6.26
CA PRO A 440 3.92 -19.70 5.99
C PRO A 440 4.38 -19.69 4.52
N ALA A 441 3.48 -19.50 3.56
CA ALA A 441 3.84 -19.43 2.14
C ALA A 441 4.66 -18.17 1.81
N SER A 442 4.56 -17.11 2.63
CA SER A 442 5.31 -15.88 2.44
C SER A 442 6.76 -15.94 2.96
N LEU A 443 7.18 -17.06 3.56
CA LEU A 443 8.54 -17.22 4.07
C LEU A 443 9.59 -17.50 2.98
N ASP A 444 9.17 -17.96 1.80
CA ASP A 444 10.05 -18.20 0.65
C ASP A 444 9.37 -17.77 -0.65
N LEU A 445 9.71 -16.57 -1.11
CA LEU A 445 9.13 -15.96 -2.32
C LEU A 445 10.02 -16.13 -3.56
N ARG A 446 11.07 -16.97 -3.51
CA ARG A 446 12.03 -17.10 -4.62
C ARG A 446 11.38 -17.63 -5.90
N ALA A 447 10.30 -18.40 -5.77
CA ALA A 447 9.53 -18.88 -6.91
C ALA A 447 8.90 -17.76 -7.74
N ASP A 448 8.72 -16.56 -7.17
CA ASP A 448 8.14 -15.39 -7.85
C ASP A 448 9.15 -14.64 -8.71
N VAL A 449 10.44 -14.96 -8.60
CA VAL A 449 11.48 -14.36 -9.43
C VAL A 449 11.61 -15.17 -10.73
N PRO A 450 11.47 -14.55 -11.92
CA PRO A 450 11.70 -15.25 -13.18
C PRO A 450 13.18 -15.63 -13.35
N LEU A 451 13.48 -16.58 -14.22
CA LEU A 451 14.89 -16.95 -14.52
C LEU A 451 15.58 -15.92 -15.43
N ALA A 452 14.81 -15.31 -16.33
CA ALA A 452 15.26 -14.30 -17.27
C ALA A 452 14.04 -13.47 -17.73
N VAL A 453 14.31 -12.30 -18.31
CA VAL A 453 13.27 -11.41 -18.83
C VAL A 453 13.41 -11.18 -20.33
N PRO A 454 12.31 -10.86 -21.04
CA PRO A 454 12.32 -10.71 -22.50
C PRO A 454 13.27 -9.63 -23.04
N SER A 455 13.58 -8.59 -22.27
CA SER A 455 14.56 -7.57 -22.69
C SER A 455 16.00 -8.09 -22.77
N GLY A 456 16.29 -9.21 -22.11
CA GLY A 456 17.64 -9.74 -21.94
C GLY A 456 18.48 -8.99 -20.89
N ILE A 457 17.93 -7.97 -20.20
CA ILE A 457 18.64 -7.28 -19.13
C ILE A 457 18.73 -8.20 -17.90
N PRO A 458 19.91 -8.35 -17.28
CA PRO A 458 20.07 -9.17 -16.07
C PRO A 458 19.19 -8.71 -14.89
N LEU A 459 18.67 -9.67 -14.13
CA LEU A 459 17.83 -9.43 -12.95
C LEU A 459 18.62 -8.89 -11.75
N ALA A 460 19.87 -9.34 -11.62
CA ALA A 460 20.85 -8.88 -10.66
C ALA A 460 22.12 -8.48 -11.41
N GLU A 461 22.93 -7.64 -10.78
CA GLU A 461 24.23 -7.20 -11.31
C GLU A 461 25.31 -8.28 -11.23
#